data_AF-A0A0D0BP57-F1
#
_entry.id   AF-A0A0D0BP57-F1
#
_cell.length_a   1.000
_cell.length_b   1.000
_cell.length_c   1.000
_cell.angle_alpha   90.00
_cell.angle_beta   90.00
_cell.angle_gamma   90.00
#
_symmetry.space_group_name_H-M   'P 1'
#
loop_
_entity.id
_entity.type
_entity.pdbx_description
1 polymer ?
#
loop_
_entity_poly.entity_id
_entity_poly.type
_entity_poly.pdbx_seq_one_letter_code
_entity_poly.pdbx_strand_id
1 'polypeptide(L)'
;MSSSTTNNLSKWSDEQLRENEDEDDELFEKKSAECRRRTKARKEAERWMAEEAARQKAEEEAKQKAEVEAQRRAEVEVKVRAEEVVRAQSLTSGPSKGKQPRVTVSGTAEVTESVGGLAPCYGCSDLGVSCEMRAAGSSKARSCDRCRRLRNKCKWPGDAQPSWQRKREEVMSPRARKKKAWMKSPTAEDNEEDAEDHEAEENHDALSALAEVLSAMVGEMWNMAADRRCAAAESHAQMERVLGTLEEIWGCLDPEFIPEEGSEEDFEEGEVAEAAEEREALKGRNEEEEEVDESV
;
A
#
# COMPACT_ATOMS: atom_id res chain seq x y z
N MET A 1 -29.10 -48.32 -66.49
CA MET A 1 -30.31 -47.49 -66.33
C MET A 1 -29.93 -46.38 -65.36
N SER A 2 -29.37 -45.29 -65.89
CA SER A 2 -28.90 -44.14 -65.11
C SER A 2 -30.00 -43.09 -65.09
N SER A 3 -30.59 -42.84 -63.92
CA SER A 3 -31.64 -41.84 -63.76
C SER A 3 -31.00 -40.45 -63.66
N SER A 4 -31.15 -39.66 -64.72
CA SER A 4 -30.84 -38.23 -64.72
C SER A 4 -31.88 -37.48 -63.89
N THR A 5 -31.52 -37.08 -62.68
CA THR A 5 -32.29 -36.14 -61.84
C THR A 5 -32.09 -34.73 -62.39
N THR A 6 -32.88 -34.36 -63.39
CA THR A 6 -32.86 -33.03 -64.00
C THR A 6 -33.47 -32.00 -63.03
N ASN A 7 -32.59 -31.18 -62.46
CA ASN A 7 -32.74 -29.74 -62.19
C ASN A 7 -34.18 -29.21 -62.07
N ASN A 8 -34.70 -29.14 -60.84
CA ASN A 8 -35.84 -28.31 -60.44
C ASN A 8 -35.40 -27.28 -59.37
N LEU A 9 -34.20 -26.70 -59.49
CA LEU A 9 -33.67 -25.71 -58.53
C LEU A 9 -33.88 -24.24 -58.96
N SER A 10 -34.39 -23.97 -60.17
CA SER A 10 -34.49 -22.59 -60.69
C SER A 10 -35.88 -21.96 -60.64
N LYS A 11 -36.78 -22.49 -59.79
CA LYS A 11 -38.10 -21.90 -59.50
C LYS A 11 -38.21 -21.56 -58.01
N TRP A 12 -37.24 -20.83 -57.50
CA TRP A 12 -37.51 -19.97 -56.36
C TRP A 12 -38.13 -18.71 -56.95
N SER A 13 -39.41 -18.51 -56.67
CA SER A 13 -40.20 -17.39 -57.16
C SER A 13 -39.57 -16.09 -56.66
N ASP A 14 -39.36 -15.08 -57.53
CA ASP A 14 -38.90 -13.72 -57.14
C ASP A 14 -39.73 -13.11 -56.00
N GLU A 15 -40.94 -13.62 -55.77
CA GLU A 15 -41.85 -13.21 -54.70
C GLU A 15 -41.35 -13.59 -53.29
N GLN A 16 -40.57 -14.67 -53.13
CA GLN A 16 -39.99 -15.03 -51.82
C GLN A 16 -38.71 -14.25 -51.46
N LEU A 17 -38.07 -13.60 -52.43
CA LEU A 17 -36.93 -12.72 -52.16
C LEU A 17 -37.39 -11.38 -51.58
N ARG A 18 -38.53 -10.85 -52.03
CA ARG A 18 -39.06 -9.56 -51.54
C ARG A 18 -39.57 -9.60 -50.09
N GLU A 19 -40.14 -10.71 -49.63
CA GLU A 19 -40.64 -10.81 -48.24
C GLU A 19 -39.51 -10.90 -47.20
N ASN A 20 -38.29 -11.31 -47.58
CA ASN A 20 -37.15 -11.34 -46.64
C ASN A 20 -36.49 -9.95 -46.47
N GLU A 21 -36.52 -9.09 -47.49
CA GLU A 21 -35.88 -7.77 -47.43
C GLU A 21 -36.53 -6.86 -46.36
N ASP A 22 -37.85 -6.96 -46.18
CA ASP A 22 -38.57 -6.18 -45.17
C ASP A 22 -38.35 -6.68 -43.73
N GLU A 23 -38.07 -7.98 -43.53
CA GLU A 23 -37.84 -8.55 -42.19
C GLU A 23 -36.46 -8.16 -41.62
N ASP A 24 -35.45 -8.00 -42.48
CA ASP A 24 -34.09 -7.62 -42.09
C ASP A 24 -34.02 -6.17 -41.57
N ASP A 25 -34.78 -5.25 -42.18
CA ASP A 25 -34.87 -3.84 -41.76
C ASP A 25 -35.52 -3.70 -40.37
N GLU A 26 -36.59 -4.45 -40.08
CA GLU A 26 -37.23 -4.43 -38.75
C GLU A 26 -36.29 -4.97 -37.67
N LEU A 27 -35.53 -6.03 -37.99
CA LEU A 27 -34.54 -6.60 -37.08
C LEU A 27 -33.41 -5.61 -36.78
N PHE A 28 -32.93 -4.88 -37.79
CA PHE A 28 -31.89 -3.87 -37.63
C PHE A 28 -32.35 -2.71 -36.72
N GLU A 29 -33.55 -2.18 -36.93
CA GLU A 29 -34.10 -1.12 -36.08
C GLU A 29 -34.28 -1.56 -34.63
N LYS A 30 -34.73 -2.81 -34.42
CA LYS A 30 -34.88 -3.40 -33.09
C LYS A 30 -33.53 -3.53 -32.38
N LYS A 31 -32.50 -4.06 -33.06
CA LYS A 31 -31.13 -4.17 -32.52
C LYS A 31 -30.54 -2.78 -32.21
N SER A 32 -30.73 -1.82 -33.10
CA SER A 32 -30.30 -0.43 -32.90
C SER A 32 -30.98 0.21 -31.68
N ALA A 33 -32.28 0.01 -31.53
CA ALA A 33 -33.02 0.48 -30.34
C ALA A 33 -32.55 -0.20 -29.05
N GLU A 34 -32.24 -1.49 -29.09
CA GLU A 34 -31.68 -2.22 -27.95
C GLU A 34 -30.28 -1.72 -27.57
N CYS A 35 -29.40 -1.51 -28.56
CA CYS A 35 -28.06 -0.96 -28.36
C CYS A 35 -28.14 0.41 -27.67
N ARG A 36 -29.00 1.32 -28.16
CA ARG A 36 -29.25 2.62 -27.52
C ARG A 36 -29.70 2.50 -26.06
N ARG A 37 -30.56 1.52 -25.74
CA ARG A 37 -30.99 1.26 -24.35
C ARG A 37 -29.83 0.76 -23.48
N ARG A 38 -29.01 -0.18 -23.99
CA ARG A 38 -27.84 -0.71 -23.27
C ARG A 38 -26.81 0.38 -22.99
N THR A 39 -26.49 1.22 -23.98
CA THR A 39 -25.57 2.35 -23.79
C THR A 39 -26.11 3.35 -22.76
N LYS A 40 -27.42 3.62 -22.78
CA LYS A 40 -28.05 4.49 -21.78
C LYS A 40 -27.94 3.91 -20.37
N ALA A 41 -28.23 2.61 -20.21
CA ALA A 41 -28.11 1.91 -18.93
C ALA A 41 -26.66 1.89 -18.42
N ARG A 42 -25.67 1.65 -19.29
CA ARG A 42 -24.24 1.70 -18.94
C ARG A 42 -23.83 3.09 -18.43
N LYS A 43 -24.21 4.15 -19.15
CA LYS A 43 -23.93 5.54 -18.75
C LYS A 43 -24.61 5.93 -17.42
N GLU A 44 -25.77 5.34 -17.12
CA GLU A 44 -26.47 5.57 -15.85
C GLU A 44 -25.80 4.85 -14.69
N ALA A 45 -25.39 3.59 -14.89
CA ALA A 45 -24.61 2.85 -13.92
C ALA A 45 -23.26 3.54 -13.61
N GLU A 46 -22.57 4.04 -14.64
CA GLU A 46 -21.32 4.79 -14.47
C GLU A 46 -21.50 6.07 -13.64
N ARG A 47 -22.57 6.84 -13.93
CA ARG A 47 -22.91 8.02 -13.10
C ARG A 47 -23.21 7.64 -11.66
N TRP A 48 -23.95 6.56 -11.43
CA TRP A 48 -24.27 6.08 -10.09
C TRP A 48 -23.01 5.68 -9.32
N MET A 49 -22.08 4.96 -9.95
CA MET A 49 -20.79 4.60 -9.34
C MET A 49 -19.94 5.83 -9.01
N ALA A 50 -19.92 6.84 -9.89
CA ALA A 50 -19.19 8.08 -9.64
C ALA A 50 -19.79 8.88 -8.47
N GLU A 51 -21.13 8.93 -8.36
CA GLU A 51 -21.83 9.57 -7.24
C GLU A 51 -21.56 8.86 -5.91
N GLU A 52 -21.63 7.52 -5.88
CA GLU A 52 -21.30 6.71 -4.71
C GLU A 52 -19.85 6.90 -4.26
N ALA A 53 -18.90 6.91 -5.21
CA ALA A 53 -17.49 7.18 -4.92
C ALA A 53 -17.29 8.60 -4.34
N ALA A 54 -17.97 9.61 -4.89
CA ALA A 54 -17.93 10.97 -4.36
C ALA A 54 -18.52 11.05 -2.95
N ARG A 55 -19.62 10.34 -2.67
CA ARG A 55 -20.23 10.26 -1.34
C ARG A 55 -19.31 9.61 -0.33
N GLN A 56 -18.70 8.47 -0.67
CA GLN A 56 -17.75 7.78 0.21
C GLN A 56 -16.53 8.66 0.52
N LYS A 57 -15.99 9.36 -0.48
CA LYS A 57 -14.87 10.28 -0.27
C LYS A 57 -15.22 11.42 0.68
N ALA A 58 -16.41 12.01 0.54
CA ALA A 58 -16.88 13.07 1.43
C ALA A 58 -17.10 12.55 2.87
N GLU A 59 -17.60 11.33 3.04
CA GLU A 59 -17.77 10.71 4.35
C GLU A 59 -16.43 10.40 5.04
N GLU A 60 -15.46 9.86 4.30
CA GLU A 60 -14.08 9.64 4.78
C GLU A 60 -13.42 10.96 5.20
N GLU A 61 -13.52 12.01 4.39
CA GLU A 61 -12.99 13.33 4.73
C GLU A 61 -13.65 13.91 5.99
N ALA A 62 -14.97 13.74 6.13
CA ALA A 62 -15.69 14.17 7.34
C ALA A 62 -15.24 13.38 8.59
N LYS A 63 -15.01 12.07 8.48
CA LYS A 63 -14.47 11.23 9.57
C LYS A 63 -13.07 11.67 9.98
N GLN A 64 -12.16 11.86 9.03
CA GLN A 64 -10.80 12.33 9.29
C GLN A 64 -10.79 13.71 9.97
N LYS A 65 -11.66 14.62 9.51
CA LYS A 65 -11.80 15.94 10.14
C LYS A 65 -12.31 15.84 11.58
N ALA A 66 -13.30 15.00 11.85
CA ALA A 66 -13.83 14.78 13.19
C ALA A 66 -12.78 14.15 14.13
N GLU A 67 -11.97 13.22 13.63
CA GLU A 67 -10.88 12.61 14.38
C GLU A 67 -9.79 13.61 14.74
N VAL A 68 -9.33 14.43 13.79
CA VAL A 68 -8.36 15.50 14.04
C VAL A 68 -8.89 16.52 15.05
N GLU A 69 -10.18 16.86 14.98
CA GLU A 69 -10.80 17.75 15.96
C GLU A 69 -10.86 17.11 17.36
N ALA A 70 -11.23 15.83 17.45
CA ALA A 70 -11.22 15.08 18.72
C ALA A 70 -9.82 15.00 19.33
N GLN A 71 -8.79 14.74 18.51
CA GLN A 71 -7.39 14.71 18.93
C GLN A 71 -6.93 16.07 19.46
N ARG A 72 -7.26 17.17 18.77
CA ARG A 72 -6.96 18.52 19.23
C ARG A 72 -7.63 18.84 20.58
N ARG A 73 -8.88 18.41 20.77
CA ARG A 73 -9.59 18.57 22.05
C ARG A 73 -8.92 17.79 23.17
N ALA A 74 -8.54 16.54 22.92
CA ALA A 74 -7.82 15.72 23.89
C ALA A 74 -6.45 16.32 24.26
N GLU A 75 -5.71 16.86 23.29
CA GLU A 75 -4.42 17.51 23.55
C GLU A 75 -4.57 18.74 24.45
N VAL A 76 -5.59 19.57 24.21
CA VAL A 76 -5.91 20.73 25.07
C VAL A 76 -6.29 20.27 26.48
N GLU A 77 -7.09 19.21 26.62
CA GLU A 77 -7.46 18.67 27.92
C GLU A 77 -6.24 18.15 28.70
N VAL A 78 -5.34 17.42 28.03
CA VAL A 78 -4.08 16.95 28.64
C VAL A 78 -3.22 18.13 29.11
N LYS A 79 -3.13 19.21 28.32
CA LYS A 79 -2.41 20.44 28.71
C LYS A 79 -3.03 21.11 29.94
N VAL A 80 -4.36 21.23 30.00
CA VAL A 80 -5.07 21.79 31.16
C VAL A 80 -4.80 20.95 32.40
N ARG A 81 -4.88 19.63 32.31
CA ARG A 81 -4.58 18.72 33.44
C ARG A 81 -3.13 18.84 33.89
N ALA A 82 -2.17 18.95 32.96
CA ALA A 82 -0.76 19.15 33.31
C ALA A 82 -0.53 20.47 34.06
N GLU A 83 -1.16 21.57 33.63
CA GLU A 83 -1.09 22.86 34.34
C GLU A 83 -1.72 22.80 35.72
N GLU A 84 -2.84 22.10 35.89
CA GLU A 84 -3.48 21.88 37.19
C GLU A 84 -2.57 21.10 38.15
N VAL A 85 -1.91 20.04 37.66
CA VAL A 85 -0.93 19.27 38.43
C VAL A 85 0.25 20.13 38.86
N VAL A 86 0.80 20.95 37.96
CA VAL A 86 1.90 21.89 38.30
C VAL A 86 1.47 22.90 39.36
N ARG A 87 0.25 23.46 39.23
CA ARG A 87 -0.32 24.36 40.26
C ARG A 87 -0.52 23.66 41.59
N ALA A 88 -1.06 22.44 41.60
CA ALA A 88 -1.24 21.65 42.82
C ALA A 88 0.10 21.35 43.50
N GLN A 89 1.13 20.94 42.75
CA GLN A 89 2.48 20.73 43.27
C GLN A 89 3.08 22.01 43.87
N SER A 90 2.83 23.17 43.26
CA SER A 90 3.32 24.45 43.79
C SER A 90 2.66 24.83 45.12
N LEU A 91 1.40 24.43 45.35
CA LEU A 91 0.70 24.66 46.62
C LEU A 91 1.14 23.69 47.72
N THR A 92 1.41 22.42 47.38
CA THR A 92 1.84 21.40 48.34
C THR A 92 3.28 21.57 48.79
N SER A 93 4.15 22.16 47.95
CA SER A 93 5.57 22.35 48.30
C SER A 93 5.82 23.38 49.41
N GLY A 94 4.83 24.23 49.73
CA GLY A 94 4.88 25.21 50.81
C GLY A 94 6.00 26.26 50.66
N PRO A 95 5.86 27.45 51.25
CA PRO A 95 6.98 28.38 51.33
C PRO A 95 8.03 27.76 52.26
N SER A 96 9.04 27.12 51.68
CA SER A 96 10.16 26.54 52.43
C SER A 96 10.82 27.67 53.22
N LYS A 97 10.49 27.73 54.52
CA LYS A 97 10.97 28.75 55.43
C LYS A 97 12.48 28.60 55.58
N GLY A 98 13.19 29.47 54.88
CA GLY A 98 14.39 30.12 55.40
C GLY A 98 15.58 29.21 55.68
N LYS A 99 16.28 28.83 54.61
CA LYS A 99 17.75 28.82 54.63
C LYS A 99 18.20 29.58 53.39
N GLN A 100 18.75 30.78 53.60
CA GLN A 100 19.35 31.56 52.53
C GLN A 100 20.33 30.66 51.78
N PRO A 101 20.19 30.49 50.45
CA PRO A 101 21.22 29.85 49.65
C PRO A 101 22.45 30.72 49.78
N ARG A 102 23.43 30.24 50.54
CA ARG A 102 24.74 30.85 50.59
C ARG A 102 25.30 30.69 49.18
N VAL A 103 25.27 31.79 48.42
CA VAL A 103 25.87 31.92 47.09
C VAL A 103 27.34 31.60 47.24
N THR A 104 27.67 30.33 47.04
CA THR A 104 29.05 29.90 46.94
C THR A 104 29.37 30.04 45.47
N VAL A 105 30.03 31.15 45.14
CA VAL A 105 30.79 31.32 43.91
C VAL A 105 31.85 30.22 43.94
N SER A 106 31.54 29.06 43.37
CA SER A 106 32.47 27.94 43.29
C SER A 106 32.54 27.47 41.85
N GLY A 107 33.70 27.76 41.25
CA GLY A 107 34.28 26.95 40.20
C GLY A 107 33.72 27.21 38.81
N THR A 108 34.45 28.04 38.06
CA THR A 108 34.87 27.74 36.69
C THR A 108 35.31 26.27 36.59
N ALA A 109 34.37 25.34 36.52
CA ALA A 109 34.59 24.09 35.84
C ALA A 109 34.57 24.47 34.37
N GLU A 110 35.73 24.39 33.74
CA GLU A 110 35.84 24.33 32.29
C GLU A 110 34.95 23.16 31.84
N VAL A 111 33.68 23.48 31.57
CA VAL A 111 32.88 22.74 30.61
C VAL A 111 33.63 22.98 29.31
N THR A 112 34.58 22.10 29.04
CA THR A 112 35.02 21.84 27.68
C THR A 112 33.74 21.58 26.91
N GLU A 113 33.29 22.60 26.19
CA GLU A 113 32.27 22.48 25.17
C GLU A 113 32.69 21.29 24.32
N SER A 114 32.07 20.15 24.59
CA SER A 114 32.09 19.01 23.70
C SER A 114 31.25 19.47 22.52
N VAL A 115 31.91 20.21 21.63
CA VAL A 115 31.40 20.75 20.37
C VAL A 115 30.58 19.67 19.70
N GLY A 116 29.25 19.76 19.85
CA GLY A 116 28.25 18.85 19.31
C GLY A 116 28.76 17.44 19.03
N GLY A 117 29.14 16.71 20.08
CA GLY A 117 29.68 15.35 19.99
C GLY A 117 28.76 14.51 19.11
N LEU A 118 29.21 14.25 17.88
CA LEU A 118 28.43 13.49 16.92
C LEU A 118 28.23 12.10 17.50
N ALA A 119 26.98 11.62 17.48
CA ALA A 119 26.66 10.28 17.93
C ALA A 119 27.68 9.28 17.33
N PRO A 120 28.27 8.39 18.16
CA PRO A 120 29.17 7.34 17.69
C PRO A 120 28.51 6.52 16.58
N CYS A 121 29.31 5.89 15.70
CA CYS A 121 28.73 5.01 14.71
C CYS A 121 28.18 3.75 15.41
N TYR A 122 27.02 3.25 14.95
CA TYR A 122 26.36 2.11 15.56
C TYR A 122 27.28 0.88 15.71
N GLY A 123 28.07 0.56 14.70
CA GLY A 123 28.98 -0.58 14.76
C GLY A 123 30.11 -0.47 15.80
N CYS A 124 30.42 0.73 16.29
CA CYS A 124 31.37 0.93 17.39
C CYS A 124 30.67 1.05 18.74
N SER A 125 29.43 1.57 18.77
CA SER A 125 28.58 1.54 19.97
C SER A 125 28.35 0.12 20.47
N ASP A 126 28.06 -0.83 19.57
CA ASP A 126 27.77 -2.23 19.95
C ASP A 126 28.97 -2.95 20.59
N LEU A 127 30.18 -2.52 20.22
CA LEU A 127 31.43 -3.07 20.75
C LEU A 127 31.93 -2.30 21.99
N GLY A 128 31.22 -1.25 22.41
CA GLY A 128 31.66 -0.37 23.51
C GLY A 128 32.96 0.39 23.19
N VAL A 129 33.26 0.58 21.90
CA VAL A 129 34.52 1.18 21.45
C VAL A 129 34.26 2.61 20.99
N SER A 130 35.05 3.56 21.48
CA SER A 130 35.01 4.95 20.99
C SER A 130 35.51 5.02 19.54
N CYS A 131 34.77 5.70 18.68
CA CYS A 131 35.19 6.02 17.31
C CYS A 131 34.96 7.50 16.97
N GLU A 132 35.76 8.04 16.07
CA GLU A 132 35.66 9.41 15.59
C GLU A 132 35.14 9.44 14.14
N MET A 133 34.18 10.32 13.85
CA MET A 133 33.62 10.48 12.51
C MET A 133 34.41 11.55 11.75
N ARG A 134 35.23 11.15 10.78
CA ARG A 134 36.05 12.05 9.95
C ARG A 134 35.32 12.42 8.67
N ALA A 135 35.43 13.68 8.25
CA ALA A 135 34.95 14.11 6.95
C ALA A 135 35.86 13.55 5.85
N ALA A 136 35.26 12.88 4.84
CA ALA A 136 35.99 12.38 3.68
C ALA A 136 36.16 13.51 2.66
N GLY A 137 37.20 14.33 2.83
CA GLY A 137 37.55 15.41 1.90
C GLY A 137 36.43 16.44 1.70
N SER A 138 36.30 16.97 0.47
CA SER A 138 35.29 17.97 0.09
C SER A 138 33.84 17.45 0.06
N SER A 139 33.61 16.17 0.37
CA SER A 139 32.28 15.58 0.41
C SER A 139 31.64 15.77 1.79
N LYS A 140 30.31 15.95 1.83
CA LYS A 140 29.53 15.96 3.10
C LYS A 140 29.51 14.58 3.79
N ALA A 141 30.13 13.57 3.21
CA ALA A 141 30.17 12.21 3.73
C ALA A 141 31.16 12.11 4.90
N ARG A 142 30.72 11.46 5.98
CA ARG A 142 31.56 11.17 7.15
C ARG A 142 31.80 9.67 7.25
N SER A 143 33.05 9.26 7.40
CA SER A 143 33.45 7.88 7.65
C SER A 143 33.91 7.72 9.10
N CYS A 144 33.61 6.57 9.69
CA CYS A 144 34.16 6.17 10.97
C CYS A 144 35.63 5.80 10.81
N ASP A 145 36.52 6.33 11.65
CA ASP A 145 37.95 6.02 11.65
C ASP A 145 38.26 4.54 11.99
N ARG A 146 37.42 3.92 12.82
CA ARG A 146 37.57 2.55 13.30
C ARG A 146 37.10 1.51 12.29
N CYS A 147 35.84 1.61 11.86
CA CYS A 147 35.21 0.61 10.99
C CYS A 147 35.20 1.00 9.50
N ARG A 148 35.67 2.21 9.17
CA ARG A 148 35.71 2.78 7.80
C ARG A 148 34.37 2.86 7.09
N ARG A 149 33.24 2.59 7.78
CA ARG A 149 31.89 2.71 7.23
C ARG A 149 31.45 4.16 7.17
N LEU A 150 30.68 4.49 6.14
CA LEU A 150 30.03 5.80 5.99
C LEU A 150 28.82 5.90 6.92
N ARG A 151 28.57 7.08 7.50
CA ARG A 151 27.49 7.31 8.48
C ARG A 151 26.12 6.82 8.01
N ASN A 152 25.78 7.04 6.73
CA ASN A 152 24.52 6.63 6.12
C ASN A 152 24.40 5.12 5.87
N LYS A 153 25.53 4.37 5.91
CA LYS A 153 25.58 2.92 5.74
C LYS A 153 25.66 2.16 7.06
N CYS A 154 25.81 2.84 8.20
CA CYS A 154 25.67 2.26 9.54
C CYS A 154 24.20 2.19 9.99
N LYS A 155 23.24 2.00 9.06
CA LYS A 155 21.85 1.72 9.44
C LYS A 155 21.74 0.29 9.97
N TRP A 156 20.88 0.12 10.96
CA TRP A 156 20.54 -1.16 11.57
C TRP A 156 20.10 -2.16 10.48
N PRO A 157 20.64 -3.41 10.44
CA PRO A 157 20.19 -4.46 9.51
C PRO A 157 18.76 -4.99 9.74
N GLY A 158 17.87 -4.18 10.32
CA GLY A 158 16.46 -4.49 10.57
C GLY A 158 15.47 -3.46 10.03
N ASP A 159 15.96 -2.36 9.45
CA ASP A 159 15.11 -1.34 8.79
C ASP A 159 15.06 -1.50 7.25
N ALA A 160 15.72 -2.53 6.71
CA ALA A 160 15.64 -2.88 5.31
C ALA A 160 14.58 -3.98 5.14
N GLN A 161 13.55 -3.71 4.34
CA GLN A 161 12.47 -4.63 3.95
C GLN A 161 12.96 -6.07 3.78
N PRO A 162 12.28 -7.07 4.37
CA PRO A 162 12.47 -8.46 3.99
C PRO A 162 11.75 -8.69 2.65
N SER A 163 12.41 -8.32 1.55
CA SER A 163 12.09 -8.92 0.27
C SER A 163 12.61 -10.36 0.28
N TRP A 164 11.70 -11.28 0.02
CA TRP A 164 11.90 -12.69 -0.33
C TRP A 164 11.84 -13.72 0.82
N GLN A 165 10.85 -14.61 0.62
CA GLN A 165 10.76 -15.98 1.12
C GLN A 165 10.50 -16.17 2.61
N ARG A 166 9.20 -16.39 2.91
CA ARG A 166 8.78 -17.62 3.60
C ARG A 166 7.37 -18.01 3.20
N LYS A 167 7.30 -18.96 2.25
CA LYS A 167 6.25 -19.98 2.24
C LYS A 167 6.36 -20.77 3.55
N ARG A 168 5.36 -20.68 4.41
CA ARG A 168 4.98 -21.73 5.37
C ARG A 168 3.57 -21.42 5.87
N GLU A 169 2.59 -22.12 5.36
CA GLU A 169 2.07 -23.37 5.93
C GLU A 169 0.88 -23.04 6.83
N GLU A 170 -0.29 -23.04 6.19
CA GLU A 170 -1.61 -23.00 6.80
C GLU A 170 -1.79 -24.20 7.72
N VAL A 171 -1.37 -24.05 8.99
CA VAL A 171 -1.80 -24.96 10.05
C VAL A 171 -3.05 -24.37 10.67
N MET A 172 -4.17 -24.95 10.26
CA MET A 172 -5.47 -24.97 10.93
C MET A 172 -5.37 -24.72 12.44
N SER A 173 -5.89 -23.59 12.93
CA SER A 173 -6.16 -23.41 14.36
C SER A 173 -7.63 -23.75 14.66
N PRO A 174 -7.89 -24.67 15.60
CA PRO A 174 -9.20 -25.26 15.80
C PRO A 174 -10.15 -24.32 16.57
N ARG A 175 -11.40 -24.37 16.13
CA ARG A 175 -12.59 -23.90 16.84
C ARG A 175 -12.58 -24.27 18.32
N ALA A 176 -12.86 -23.24 19.13
CA ALA A 176 -13.85 -23.24 20.20
C ALA A 176 -13.77 -24.36 21.25
N ARG A 177 -13.34 -24.03 22.47
CA ARG A 177 -14.06 -24.44 23.69
C ARG A 177 -14.03 -23.34 24.77
N LYS A 178 -15.16 -22.65 24.84
CA LYS A 178 -15.64 -21.81 25.94
C LYS A 178 -15.69 -22.65 27.23
N LYS A 179 -14.88 -22.34 28.23
CA LYS A 179 -15.08 -22.81 29.61
C LYS A 179 -15.41 -21.60 30.48
N LYS A 180 -16.67 -21.55 30.93
CA LYS A 180 -17.13 -20.66 32.00
C LYS A 180 -16.80 -21.34 33.33
N ALA A 181 -15.87 -20.77 34.10
CA ALA A 181 -15.69 -21.10 35.50
C ALA A 181 -16.32 -19.97 36.31
N TRP A 182 -17.49 -20.25 36.90
CA TRP A 182 -18.14 -19.39 37.89
C TRP A 182 -17.47 -19.69 39.23
N MET A 183 -16.59 -18.78 39.69
CA MET A 183 -16.09 -18.82 41.07
C MET A 183 -16.93 -17.92 41.96
N LYS A 184 -17.28 -18.47 43.12
CA LYS A 184 -18.05 -17.87 44.19
C LYS A 184 -17.19 -16.86 44.95
N SER A 185 -17.78 -15.73 45.33
CA SER A 185 -17.21 -14.72 46.21
C SER A 185 -17.07 -15.25 47.65
N PRO A 186 -15.89 -15.12 48.29
CA PRO A 186 -15.77 -15.23 49.73
C PRO A 186 -16.17 -13.91 50.40
N THR A 187 -17.02 -14.02 51.42
CA THR A 187 -17.46 -12.95 52.30
C THR A 187 -16.55 -12.88 53.52
N ALA A 188 -16.13 -11.65 53.88
CA ALA A 188 -15.66 -11.16 55.19
C ALA A 188 -14.51 -11.91 55.90
N GLU A 189 -13.46 -11.19 56.26
CA GLU A 189 -13.35 -10.58 57.60
C GLU A 189 -12.21 -9.56 57.63
N ASP A 190 -12.48 -8.46 58.33
CA ASP A 190 -11.54 -7.39 58.65
C ASP A 190 -10.36 -7.95 59.45
N ASN A 191 -9.14 -7.72 58.97
CA ASN A 191 -7.96 -7.74 59.84
C ASN A 191 -6.99 -6.66 59.36
N GLU A 192 -6.97 -5.56 60.11
CA GLU A 192 -5.88 -4.58 60.13
C GLU A 192 -4.58 -5.34 60.40
N GLU A 193 -3.59 -5.33 59.52
CA GLU A 193 -2.18 -5.13 59.91
C GLU A 193 -1.42 -4.47 58.74
N ASP A 194 -0.88 -3.32 59.09
CA ASP A 194 0.02 -2.41 58.39
C ASP A 194 1.36 -3.12 58.09
N ALA A 195 1.48 -3.76 56.94
CA ALA A 195 2.77 -4.22 56.42
C ALA A 195 2.76 -4.43 54.90
N GLU A 196 3.75 -3.81 54.25
CA GLU A 196 4.31 -4.16 52.93
C GLU A 196 3.71 -3.43 51.69
N ASP A 197 4.15 -2.17 51.55
CA ASP A 197 3.98 -1.32 50.36
C ASP A 197 5.08 -1.57 49.28
N HIS A 198 5.54 -2.82 49.13
CA HIS A 198 6.67 -3.16 48.25
C HIS A 198 6.33 -4.08 47.04
N GLU A 199 5.10 -4.57 46.90
CA GLU A 199 4.72 -5.46 45.76
C GLU A 199 4.04 -4.74 44.57
N ALA A 200 3.79 -3.43 44.65
CA ALA A 200 3.09 -2.71 43.58
C ALA A 200 3.96 -2.42 42.34
N GLU A 201 5.28 -2.31 42.50
CA GLU A 201 6.19 -1.86 41.43
C GLU A 201 6.42 -2.94 40.35
N GLU A 202 6.49 -4.22 40.72
CA GLU A 202 6.78 -5.33 39.79
C GLU A 202 5.67 -5.57 38.75
N ASN A 203 4.42 -5.22 39.06
CA ASN A 203 3.29 -5.40 38.15
C ASN A 203 3.25 -4.36 37.03
N HIS A 204 3.87 -3.20 37.21
CA HIS A 204 3.92 -2.15 36.19
C HIS A 204 4.81 -2.55 35.02
N ASP A 205 5.94 -3.21 35.28
CA ASP A 205 6.85 -3.68 34.24
C ASP A 205 6.22 -4.79 33.39
N ALA A 206 5.50 -5.72 34.02
CA ALA A 206 4.81 -6.80 33.32
C ALA A 206 3.68 -6.28 32.41
N LEU A 207 2.90 -5.29 32.88
CA LEU A 207 1.85 -4.66 32.09
C LEU A 207 2.41 -3.80 30.95
N SER A 208 3.54 -3.10 31.18
CA SER A 208 4.24 -2.34 30.15
C SER A 208 4.75 -3.26 29.03
N ALA A 209 5.41 -4.37 29.40
CA ALA A 209 5.86 -5.36 28.43
C ALA A 209 4.69 -5.97 27.63
N LEU A 210 3.56 -6.26 28.29
CA LEU A 210 2.37 -6.75 27.61
C LEU A 210 1.80 -5.71 26.61
N ALA A 211 1.78 -4.43 27.00
CA ALA A 211 1.30 -3.35 26.14
C ALA A 211 2.18 -3.16 24.90
N GLU A 212 3.50 -3.30 25.02
CA GLU A 212 4.43 -3.27 23.88
C GLU A 212 4.19 -4.44 22.92
N VAL A 213 4.03 -5.65 23.45
CA VAL A 213 3.74 -6.84 22.63
C VAL A 213 2.41 -6.69 21.89
N LEU A 214 1.36 -6.20 22.57
CA LEU A 214 0.07 -5.96 21.93
C LEU A 214 0.18 -4.87 20.84
N SER A 215 0.94 -3.80 21.10
CA SER A 215 1.15 -2.72 20.13
C SER A 215 1.90 -3.21 18.89
N ALA A 216 2.94 -4.03 19.08
CA ALA A 216 3.68 -4.66 17.99
C ALA A 216 2.76 -5.57 17.15
N MET A 217 1.96 -6.42 17.80
CA MET A 217 1.05 -7.33 17.11
C MET A 217 -0.05 -6.59 16.32
N VAL A 218 -0.60 -5.50 16.88
CA VAL A 218 -1.55 -4.64 16.16
C VAL A 218 -0.87 -3.99 14.95
N GLY A 219 0.36 -3.50 15.10
CA GLY A 219 1.16 -2.95 13.99
C GLY A 219 1.35 -3.96 12.86
N GLU A 220 1.72 -5.20 13.18
CA GLU A 220 1.86 -6.29 12.19
C GLU A 220 0.55 -6.60 11.46
N MET A 221 -0.57 -6.67 12.20
CA MET A 221 -1.89 -6.89 11.60
C MET A 221 -2.28 -5.77 10.62
N TRP A 222 -1.97 -4.52 10.97
CA TRP A 222 -2.19 -3.37 10.09
C TRP A 222 -1.34 -3.43 8.83
N ASN A 223 -0.06 -3.81 8.94
CA ASN A 223 0.82 -3.98 7.79
C ASN A 223 0.31 -5.08 6.85
N MET A 224 -0.07 -6.24 7.38
CA MET A 224 -0.66 -7.31 6.57
C MET A 224 -1.96 -6.88 5.88
N ALA A 225 -2.79 -6.05 6.55
CA ALA A 225 -4.00 -5.51 5.95
C ALA A 225 -3.71 -4.45 4.87
N ALA A 226 -2.62 -3.70 4.98
CA ALA A 226 -2.15 -2.80 3.93
C ALA A 226 -1.64 -3.58 2.72
N ASP A 227 -0.81 -4.60 2.93
CA ASP A 227 -0.28 -5.45 1.86
C ASP A 227 -1.40 -6.14 1.06
N ARG A 228 -2.42 -6.66 1.74
CA ARG A 228 -3.60 -7.25 1.08
C ARG A 228 -4.36 -6.22 0.23
N ARG A 229 -4.47 -4.97 0.68
CA ARG A 229 -5.11 -3.89 -0.09
C ARG A 229 -4.29 -3.54 -1.32
N CYS A 230 -2.96 -3.46 -1.21
CA CYS A 230 -2.07 -3.24 -2.34
C CYS A 230 -2.19 -4.36 -3.37
N ALA A 231 -2.12 -5.63 -2.95
CA ALA A 231 -2.26 -6.77 -3.85
C ALA A 231 -3.63 -6.81 -4.56
N ALA A 232 -4.71 -6.44 -3.86
CA ALA A 232 -6.04 -6.33 -4.46
C ALA A 232 -6.10 -5.22 -5.53
N ALA A 233 -5.48 -4.06 -5.26
CA ALA A 233 -5.41 -2.96 -6.23
C ALA A 233 -4.59 -3.33 -7.48
N GLU A 234 -3.46 -4.01 -7.30
CA GLU A 234 -2.65 -4.51 -8.42
C GLU A 234 -3.39 -5.54 -9.27
N SER A 235 -4.11 -6.46 -8.62
CA SER A 235 -4.97 -7.44 -9.31
C SER A 235 -6.08 -6.75 -10.11
N HIS A 236 -6.69 -5.70 -9.57
CA HIS A 236 -7.68 -4.91 -10.28
C HIS A 236 -7.09 -4.23 -11.53
N ALA A 237 -5.94 -3.57 -11.39
CA ALA A 237 -5.25 -2.94 -12.51
C ALA A 237 -4.80 -3.96 -13.58
N GLN A 238 -4.45 -5.19 -13.18
CA GLN A 238 -4.17 -6.27 -14.12
C GLN A 238 -5.45 -6.71 -14.86
N MET A 239 -6.56 -6.88 -14.15
CA MET A 239 -7.85 -7.22 -14.74
C MET A 239 -8.33 -6.15 -15.72
N GLU A 240 -8.17 -4.86 -15.41
CA GLU A 240 -8.50 -3.75 -16.33
C GLU A 240 -7.66 -3.80 -17.60
N ARG A 241 -6.35 -4.10 -17.49
CA ARG A 241 -5.50 -4.30 -18.68
C ARG A 241 -5.98 -5.44 -19.55
N VAL A 242 -6.34 -6.58 -18.95
CA VAL A 242 -6.88 -7.74 -19.68
C VAL A 242 -8.21 -7.40 -20.35
N LEU A 243 -9.12 -6.72 -19.64
CA LEU A 243 -10.40 -6.28 -20.19
C LEU A 243 -10.21 -5.32 -21.37
N GLY A 244 -9.26 -4.38 -21.29
CA GLY A 244 -8.92 -3.49 -22.40
C GLY A 244 -8.44 -4.25 -23.63
N THR A 245 -7.56 -5.24 -23.47
CA THR A 245 -7.10 -6.08 -24.59
C THR A 245 -8.23 -6.92 -25.19
N LEU A 246 -9.16 -7.40 -24.38
CA LEU A 246 -10.33 -8.14 -24.87
C LEU A 246 -11.30 -7.23 -25.62
N GLU A 247 -11.49 -5.99 -25.17
CA GLU A 247 -12.31 -4.98 -25.86
C GLU A 247 -11.71 -4.62 -27.23
N GLU A 248 -10.38 -4.50 -27.32
CA GLU A 248 -9.66 -4.29 -28.59
C GLU A 248 -9.87 -5.47 -29.57
N ILE A 249 -9.70 -6.70 -29.11
CA ILE A 249 -9.93 -7.90 -29.93
C ILE A 249 -11.39 -7.99 -30.38
N TRP A 250 -12.35 -7.68 -29.50
CA TRP A 250 -13.77 -7.67 -29.86
C TRP A 250 -14.11 -6.61 -30.90
N GLY A 251 -13.47 -5.43 -30.84
CA GLY A 251 -13.61 -4.41 -31.88
C GLY A 251 -13.13 -4.88 -33.26
N CYS A 252 -12.09 -5.73 -33.32
CA CYS A 252 -11.61 -6.31 -34.58
C CYS A 252 -12.47 -7.47 -35.09
N LEU A 253 -13.20 -8.15 -34.20
CA LEU A 253 -14.09 -9.26 -34.55
C LEU A 253 -15.52 -8.79 -34.88
N ASP A 254 -15.77 -7.49 -34.89
CA ASP A 254 -17.09 -6.95 -35.20
C ASP A 254 -17.48 -7.38 -36.63
N PRO A 255 -18.54 -8.20 -36.82
CA PRO A 255 -18.93 -8.69 -38.14
C PRO A 255 -19.37 -7.58 -39.10
N GLU A 256 -19.66 -6.39 -38.58
CA GLU A 256 -19.96 -5.19 -39.36
C GLU A 256 -18.69 -4.52 -39.93
N PHE A 257 -17.50 -4.93 -39.48
CA PHE A 257 -16.24 -4.57 -40.13
C PHE A 257 -16.12 -5.39 -41.42
N ILE A 258 -16.84 -4.96 -42.45
CA ILE A 258 -16.59 -5.39 -43.81
C ILE A 258 -15.22 -4.79 -44.15
N PRO A 259 -14.14 -5.59 -44.27
CA PRO A 259 -12.89 -5.05 -44.80
C PRO A 259 -13.27 -4.46 -46.15
N GLU A 260 -13.12 -3.15 -46.27
CA GLU A 260 -13.37 -2.42 -47.51
C GLU A 260 -12.62 -3.19 -48.60
N GLU A 261 -13.37 -3.93 -49.43
CA GLU A 261 -12.81 -4.82 -50.43
C GLU A 261 -11.90 -3.95 -51.26
N GLY A 262 -10.60 -4.22 -51.11
CA GLY A 262 -9.56 -3.43 -51.76
C GLY A 262 -9.92 -3.27 -53.21
N SER A 263 -10.16 -2.03 -53.61
CA SER A 263 -9.96 -1.64 -54.99
C SER A 263 -8.55 -2.11 -55.34
N GLU A 264 -8.46 -3.10 -56.22
CA GLU A 264 -7.24 -3.45 -56.96
C GLU A 264 -6.80 -2.18 -57.71
N GLU A 265 -6.15 -1.25 -57.03
CA GLU A 265 -5.27 -0.30 -57.67
C GLU A 265 -4.02 -1.10 -58.03
N ASP A 266 -3.82 -1.31 -59.33
CA ASP A 266 -2.62 -1.87 -59.95
C ASP A 266 -1.38 -1.21 -59.33
N PHE A 267 -0.81 -1.84 -58.31
CA PHE A 267 0.49 -1.44 -57.79
C PHE A 267 1.53 -1.89 -58.81
N GLU A 268 2.04 -0.91 -59.54
CA GLU A 268 3.16 -1.01 -60.46
C GLU A 268 4.32 -1.73 -59.74
N GLU A 269 4.72 -2.90 -60.28
CA GLU A 269 5.62 -3.92 -59.72
C GLU A 269 7.10 -3.45 -59.59
N GLY A 270 7.33 -2.17 -59.26
CA GLY A 270 8.64 -1.51 -59.29
C GLY A 270 9.27 -1.20 -57.92
N GLU A 271 8.51 -1.21 -56.82
CA GLU A 271 8.97 -0.63 -55.54
C GLU A 271 9.11 -1.64 -54.39
N VAL A 272 9.17 -2.94 -54.70
CA VAL A 272 9.31 -4.02 -53.68
C VAL A 272 10.79 -4.35 -53.37
N ALA A 273 11.74 -3.78 -54.12
CA ALA A 273 13.16 -4.09 -53.95
C ALA A 273 13.85 -3.29 -52.81
N GLU A 274 13.34 -2.12 -52.41
CA GLU A 274 14.05 -1.25 -51.46
C GLU A 274 13.74 -1.56 -49.98
N ALA A 275 12.57 -2.13 -49.67
CA ALA A 275 12.16 -2.42 -48.29
C ALA A 275 12.84 -3.67 -47.66
N ALA A 276 13.49 -4.51 -48.47
CA ALA A 276 14.22 -5.68 -47.98
C ALA A 276 15.61 -5.33 -47.41
N GLU A 277 16.24 -4.25 -47.90
CA GLU A 277 17.59 -3.85 -47.48
C GLU A 277 17.58 -3.19 -46.08
N GLU A 278 16.51 -2.48 -45.71
CA GLU A 278 16.44 -1.78 -44.42
C GLU A 278 16.21 -2.74 -43.22
N ARG A 279 15.64 -3.93 -43.45
CA ARG A 279 15.40 -4.93 -42.38
C ARG A 279 16.64 -5.73 -41.98
N GLU A 280 17.70 -5.78 -42.79
CA GLU A 280 18.97 -6.42 -42.38
C GLU A 280 19.82 -5.53 -41.47
N ALA A 281 19.71 -4.20 -41.56
CA ALA A 281 20.51 -3.27 -40.75
C ALA A 281 20.12 -3.26 -39.26
N LEU A 282 18.87 -3.61 -38.92
CA LEU A 282 18.38 -3.60 -37.53
C LEU A 282 18.68 -4.89 -36.75
N LYS A 283 19.21 -5.93 -37.39
CA LYS A 283 19.48 -7.22 -36.74
C LYS A 283 20.84 -7.27 -36.04
N GLY A 284 21.72 -6.30 -36.27
CA GLY A 284 23.09 -6.28 -35.75
C GLY A 284 23.33 -5.52 -34.44
N ARG A 285 22.31 -4.97 -33.77
CA ARG A 285 22.50 -4.05 -32.62
C ARG A 285 22.16 -4.62 -31.24
N ASN A 286 21.72 -5.87 -31.13
CA ASN A 286 21.17 -6.40 -29.87
C ASN A 286 22.05 -7.44 -29.15
N GLU A 287 23.33 -7.61 -29.52
CA GLU A 287 24.22 -8.62 -28.91
C GLU A 287 25.25 -8.04 -27.90
N GLU A 288 25.20 -6.75 -27.54
CA GLU A 288 26.24 -6.13 -26.68
C GLU A 288 25.82 -5.79 -25.24
N GLU A 289 24.69 -6.30 -24.71
CA GLU A 289 24.25 -5.99 -23.32
C GLU A 289 23.98 -7.22 -22.43
N GLU A 290 24.61 -8.37 -22.71
CA GLU A 290 24.50 -9.59 -21.87
C GLU A 290 25.83 -9.98 -21.18
N GLU A 291 26.58 -9.02 -20.62
CA GLU A 291 27.70 -9.36 -19.69
C GLU A 291 27.95 -8.27 -18.63
N VAL A 292 26.97 -7.95 -17.77
CA VAL A 292 27.29 -7.25 -16.50
C VAL A 292 26.32 -7.68 -15.39
N ASP A 293 26.71 -8.67 -14.58
CA ASP A 293 26.75 -8.59 -13.10
C ASP A 293 26.80 -9.99 -12.46
N GLU A 294 28.01 -10.56 -12.41
CA GLU A 294 28.39 -11.53 -11.37
C GLU A 294 29.60 -10.95 -10.63
N SER A 295 29.38 -10.09 -9.63
CA SER A 295 30.28 -9.88 -8.49
C SER A 295 29.72 -8.84 -7.51
N VAL A 296 29.41 -9.30 -6.28
CA VAL A 296 29.74 -8.75 -4.94
C VAL A 296 28.66 -9.08 -3.92
#